data_AF-A0A2S4W0W0-F1
#
_entry.id   AF-A0A2S4W0W0-F1
#
_cell.length_a   1.000
_cell.length_b   1.000
_cell.length_c   1.000
_cell.angle_alpha   90.00
_cell.angle_beta   90.00
_cell.angle_gamma   90.00
#
_symmetry.space_group_name_H-M   'P 1'
#
loop_
_entity.id
_entity.type
_entity.pdbx_description
1 polymer ?
#
loop_
_entity_poly.entity_id
_entity_poly.type
_entity_poly.pdbx_seq_one_letter_code
_entity_poly.pdbx_strand_id
1 'polypeptide(L)'
;MDLKKIQHFIQRGSLDQELSGTNQRVLEGWKWSALLGYNAAVKKFNVFKTSIGADVYNLPITACDIYSFVAWAGHGTGDNGTAKINATSLTHYLHALKAWHTFHDATYPYQTEKRVKLMLKASGRQDATIFPARPEKSPVLISDLAKLFRTLSGQGPEAEAVKDPAVVAFWGMARVAKLTYTLNSGQVNPKKEMTAHDVLIFQNTTIINLHKAKTAKPGEIQIIKLRSMNSRSVQ
;
A
#
# COMPACT_ATOMS: atom_id res chain seq x y z
N MET A 1 -7.29 -11.02 -12.09
CA MET A 1 -7.07 -9.58 -11.79
C MET A 1 -7.98 -8.79 -12.72
N ASP A 2 -8.59 -7.71 -12.26
CA ASP A 2 -9.42 -6.86 -13.11
C ASP A 2 -8.55 -5.84 -13.84
N LEU A 3 -8.16 -6.15 -15.08
CA LEU A 3 -7.22 -5.35 -15.88
C LEU A 3 -7.74 -3.93 -16.17
N LYS A 4 -9.07 -3.72 -16.14
CA LYS A 4 -9.67 -2.39 -16.32
C LYS A 4 -9.19 -1.40 -15.25
N LYS A 5 -8.88 -1.89 -14.04
CA LYS A 5 -8.39 -1.05 -12.93
C LYS A 5 -6.94 -0.59 -13.10
N ILE A 6 -6.19 -1.17 -14.05
CA ILE A 6 -4.79 -0.85 -14.32
C ILE A 6 -4.54 -0.44 -15.77
N GLN A 7 -5.59 0.04 -16.47
CA GLN A 7 -5.56 0.38 -17.89
C GLN A 7 -4.39 1.31 -18.29
N HIS A 8 -4.09 2.33 -17.47
CA HIS A 8 -3.03 3.28 -17.81
C HIS A 8 -1.65 2.66 -17.68
N PHE A 9 -1.47 1.71 -16.76
CA PHE A 9 -0.20 1.01 -16.61
C PHE A 9 0.06 0.03 -17.76
N ILE A 10 -0.97 -0.63 -18.27
CA ILE A 10 -0.81 -1.60 -19.38
C ILE A 10 -0.69 -0.92 -20.75
N GLN A 11 -1.06 0.35 -20.88
CA GLN A 11 -0.81 1.16 -22.08
C GLN A 11 0.67 1.51 -22.20
N ARG A 12 1.20 1.56 -23.42
CA ARG A 12 2.58 1.96 -23.72
C ARG A 12 2.59 3.43 -24.11
N GLY A 13 2.86 4.30 -23.15
CA GLY A 13 2.59 5.73 -23.32
C GLY A 13 1.10 6.01 -23.24
N SER A 14 0.55 6.63 -24.27
CA SER A 14 -0.90 6.80 -24.47
C SER A 14 -1.52 5.76 -25.41
N LEU A 15 -0.72 4.79 -25.89
CA LEU A 15 -1.14 3.83 -26.91
C LEU A 15 -1.60 2.53 -26.26
N ASP A 16 -2.72 2.00 -26.75
CA ASP A 16 -3.17 0.66 -26.39
C ASP A 16 -2.20 -0.39 -26.96
N GLN A 17 -1.94 -1.42 -26.16
CA GLN A 17 -1.08 -2.52 -26.54
C GLN A 17 -1.72 -3.85 -26.11
N GLU A 18 -1.62 -4.86 -26.97
CA GLU A 18 -2.04 -6.22 -26.62
C GLU A 18 -1.12 -6.80 -25.54
N LEU A 19 -1.76 -7.44 -24.55
CA LEU A 19 -1.04 -8.10 -23.46
C LEU A 19 -0.52 -9.46 -23.92
N SER A 20 0.79 -9.57 -24.07
CA SER A 20 1.44 -10.87 -24.32
C SER A 20 1.43 -11.78 -23.08
N GLY A 21 1.62 -13.08 -23.28
CA GLY A 21 1.78 -14.03 -22.17
C GLY A 21 2.96 -13.69 -21.25
N THR A 22 4.04 -13.13 -21.81
CA THR A 22 5.19 -12.62 -21.04
C THR A 22 4.78 -11.45 -20.15
N ASN A 23 4.02 -10.49 -20.68
CA ASN A 23 3.53 -9.34 -19.92
C ASN A 23 2.65 -9.80 -18.73
N GLN A 24 1.82 -10.83 -18.94
CA GLN A 24 1.01 -11.40 -17.87
C GLN A 24 1.86 -11.99 -16.73
N ARG A 25 2.96 -12.68 -17.05
CA ARG A 25 3.92 -13.17 -16.05
C ARG A 25 4.60 -12.05 -15.27
N VAL A 26 4.94 -10.94 -15.93
CA VAL A 26 5.51 -9.77 -15.26
C VAL A 26 4.49 -9.15 -14.28
N LEU A 27 3.21 -9.04 -14.67
CA LEU A 27 2.15 -8.54 -13.77
C LEU A 27 1.98 -9.42 -12.53
N GLU A 28 2.13 -10.75 -12.66
CA GLU A 28 2.09 -11.68 -11.52
C GLU A 28 3.23 -11.45 -10.51
N GLY A 29 4.35 -10.86 -10.96
CA GLY A 29 5.48 -10.50 -10.10
C GLY A 29 5.18 -9.39 -9.10
N TRP A 30 4.13 -8.59 -9.33
CA TRP A 30 3.76 -7.49 -8.44
C TRP A 30 2.49 -7.79 -7.62
N LYS A 31 2.47 -7.27 -6.38
CA LYS A 31 1.24 -7.27 -5.58
C LYS A 31 0.18 -6.41 -6.26
N TRP A 32 -1.09 -6.84 -6.20
CA TRP A 32 -2.21 -6.09 -6.77
C TRP A 32 -2.30 -4.64 -6.27
N SER A 33 -2.02 -4.41 -4.98
CA SER A 33 -1.98 -3.05 -4.40
C SER A 33 -0.88 -2.18 -5.00
N ALA A 34 0.25 -2.76 -5.40
CA ALA A 34 1.35 -2.03 -6.04
C ALA A 34 0.96 -1.63 -7.47
N LEU A 35 0.34 -2.55 -8.23
CA LEU A 35 -0.17 -2.28 -9.57
C LEU A 35 -1.19 -1.13 -9.60
N LEU A 36 -2.11 -1.10 -8.61
CA LEU A 36 -3.06 0.02 -8.48
C LEU A 36 -2.35 1.35 -8.21
N GLY A 37 -1.31 1.34 -7.36
CA GLY A 37 -0.48 2.52 -7.10
C GLY A 37 0.30 2.96 -8.34
N TYR A 38 0.82 2.00 -9.12
CA TYR A 38 1.54 2.29 -10.36
C TYR A 38 0.62 2.89 -11.42
N ASN A 39 -0.58 2.33 -11.58
CA ASN A 39 -1.59 2.87 -12.47
C ASN A 39 -1.99 4.31 -12.09
N ALA A 40 -2.13 4.61 -10.79
CA ALA A 40 -2.40 5.98 -10.34
C ALA A 40 -1.26 6.96 -10.69
N ALA A 41 -0.01 6.50 -10.62
CA ALA A 41 1.13 7.30 -11.01
C ALA A 41 1.17 7.58 -12.52
N VAL A 42 0.98 6.56 -13.34
CA VAL A 42 0.91 6.71 -14.81
C VAL A 42 -0.27 7.60 -15.21
N LYS A 43 -1.43 7.44 -14.57
CA LYS A 43 -2.58 8.33 -14.78
C LYS A 43 -2.23 9.79 -14.50
N LYS A 44 -1.53 10.09 -13.40
CA LYS A 44 -1.10 11.46 -13.09
C LYS A 44 -0.09 11.98 -14.11
N PHE A 45 0.80 11.13 -14.60
CA PHE A 45 1.73 11.49 -15.66
C PHE A 45 1.01 11.78 -16.99
N ASN A 46 -0.03 11.01 -17.34
CA ASN A 46 -0.89 11.31 -18.50
C ASN A 46 -1.56 12.67 -18.37
N VAL A 47 -2.10 13.02 -17.20
CA VAL A 47 -2.67 14.36 -16.95
C VAL A 47 -1.62 15.46 -17.16
N PHE A 48 -0.37 15.24 -16.74
CA PHE A 48 0.73 16.15 -17.03
C PHE A 48 1.00 16.27 -18.54
N LYS A 49 1.05 15.15 -19.27
CA LYS A 49 1.28 15.14 -20.72
C LYS A 49 0.17 15.88 -21.48
N THR A 50 -1.09 15.69 -21.09
CA THR A 50 -2.23 16.48 -21.60
C THR A 50 -2.10 17.96 -21.29
N SER A 51 -1.64 18.33 -20.08
CA SER A 51 -1.46 19.74 -19.71
C SER A 51 -0.40 20.48 -20.54
N ILE A 52 0.52 19.76 -21.17
CA ILE A 52 1.53 20.31 -22.08
C ILE A 52 1.20 20.06 -23.57
N GLY A 53 -0.04 19.65 -23.88
CA GLY A 53 -0.51 19.40 -25.26
C GLY A 53 0.05 18.13 -25.92
N ALA A 54 0.60 17.20 -25.13
CA ALA A 54 1.20 15.96 -25.62
C ALA A 54 0.30 14.75 -25.33
N ASP A 55 -0.92 14.76 -25.86
CA ASP A 55 -1.93 13.73 -25.61
C ASP A 55 -1.59 12.36 -26.21
N VAL A 56 -0.86 12.36 -27.32
CA VAL A 56 -0.39 11.13 -27.98
C VAL A 56 1.13 11.03 -27.86
N TYR A 57 1.60 10.01 -27.15
CA TYR A 57 3.02 9.75 -26.97
C TYR A 57 3.29 8.26 -26.70
N ASN A 58 4.53 7.83 -26.92
CA ASN A 58 4.98 6.46 -26.69
C ASN A 58 6.15 6.43 -25.69
N LEU A 59 6.44 5.26 -25.13
CA LEU A 59 7.67 5.01 -24.39
C LEU A 59 8.87 4.83 -25.34
N PRO A 60 10.09 5.23 -24.94
CA PRO A 60 10.49 5.72 -23.63
C PRO A 60 10.18 7.20 -23.39
N ILE A 61 9.89 7.59 -22.15
CA ILE A 61 9.79 9.01 -21.78
C ILE A 61 11.19 9.63 -21.72
N THR A 62 11.27 10.93 -22.04
CA THR A 62 12.55 11.62 -22.10
C THR A 62 13.01 12.14 -20.73
N ALA A 63 14.27 12.53 -20.64
CA ALA A 63 14.78 13.23 -19.46
C ALA A 63 14.03 14.56 -19.21
N CYS A 64 13.64 15.25 -20.28
CA CYS A 64 12.86 16.49 -20.21
C CYS A 64 11.47 16.22 -19.62
N ASP A 65 10.79 15.16 -20.06
CA ASP A 65 9.49 14.77 -19.51
C ASP A 65 9.58 14.52 -18.00
N ILE A 66 10.63 13.84 -17.53
CA ILE A 66 10.84 13.60 -16.10
C ILE A 66 11.04 14.90 -15.32
N TYR A 67 11.91 15.79 -15.79
CA TYR A 67 12.15 17.06 -15.08
C TYR A 67 10.89 17.93 -15.05
N SER A 68 10.22 18.07 -16.19
CA SER A 68 8.99 18.86 -16.32
C SER A 68 7.86 18.26 -15.47
N PHE A 69 7.72 16.94 -15.43
CA PHE A 69 6.75 16.28 -14.57
C PHE A 69 7.02 16.52 -13.08
N VAL A 70 8.29 16.43 -12.65
CA VAL A 70 8.66 16.65 -11.25
C VAL A 70 8.41 18.11 -10.84
N ALA A 71 8.72 19.07 -11.72
CA ALA A 71 8.43 20.48 -11.48
C ALA A 71 6.91 20.76 -11.46
N TRP A 72 6.16 20.15 -12.36
CA TRP A 72 4.71 20.30 -12.45
C TRP A 72 4.01 19.70 -11.23
N ALA A 73 4.38 18.48 -10.82
CA ALA A 73 3.70 17.74 -9.76
C ALA A 73 4.17 18.09 -8.34
N GLY A 74 5.42 18.48 -8.14
CA GLY A 74 5.97 18.82 -6.82
C GLY A 74 5.68 20.26 -6.40
N HIS A 75 5.61 20.53 -5.10
CA HIS A 75 5.44 21.91 -4.59
C HIS A 75 6.71 22.74 -4.81
N GLY A 76 6.56 23.93 -5.38
CA GLY A 76 7.58 24.95 -5.55
C GLY A 76 7.22 26.28 -4.88
N THR A 77 8.18 27.22 -4.89
CA THR A 77 7.99 28.55 -4.33
C THR A 77 6.97 29.33 -5.16
N GLY A 78 5.91 29.85 -4.54
CA GLY A 78 4.85 30.60 -5.23
C GLY A 78 3.75 29.74 -5.86
N ASP A 79 3.78 28.42 -5.65
CA ASP A 79 2.77 27.52 -6.18
C ASP A 79 1.48 27.50 -5.34
N ASN A 80 0.34 27.64 -6.03
CA ASN A 80 -1.02 27.57 -5.51
C ASN A 80 -1.86 26.47 -6.23
N GLY A 81 -1.20 25.53 -6.90
CA GLY A 81 -1.84 24.54 -7.79
C GLY A 81 -2.53 23.38 -7.07
N THR A 82 -3.75 23.07 -7.50
CA THR A 82 -4.55 21.91 -7.05
C THR A 82 -3.99 20.55 -7.50
N ALA A 83 -3.09 20.54 -8.49
CA ALA A 83 -2.48 19.34 -9.04
C ALA A 83 -1.22 18.88 -8.27
N LYS A 84 -0.79 19.58 -7.22
CA LYS A 84 0.45 19.29 -6.51
C LYS A 84 0.35 18.09 -5.58
N ILE A 85 1.45 17.39 -5.40
CA ILE A 85 1.59 16.28 -4.45
C ILE A 85 2.89 16.43 -3.66
N ASN A 86 2.91 15.89 -2.44
CA ASN A 86 4.12 15.90 -1.63
C ASN A 86 5.26 15.09 -2.26
N ALA A 87 6.49 15.43 -1.90
CA ALA A 87 7.72 14.85 -2.41
C ALA A 87 7.81 13.33 -2.18
N THR A 88 7.24 12.83 -1.07
CA THR A 88 7.19 11.38 -0.78
C THR A 88 6.31 10.65 -1.80
N SER A 89 5.11 11.16 -2.07
CA SER A 89 4.21 10.63 -3.10
C SER A 89 4.83 10.73 -4.48
N LEU A 90 5.47 11.87 -4.80
CA LEU A 90 6.14 12.07 -6.09
C LEU A 90 7.31 11.09 -6.28
N THR A 91 8.06 10.78 -5.22
CA THR A 91 9.10 9.74 -5.23
C THR A 91 8.51 8.37 -5.57
N HIS A 92 7.40 7.99 -4.94
CA HIS A 92 6.70 6.74 -5.27
C HIS A 92 6.20 6.71 -6.72
N TYR A 93 5.76 7.85 -7.24
CA TYR A 93 5.29 7.95 -8.62
C TYR A 93 6.45 7.78 -9.61
N LEU A 94 7.63 8.33 -9.31
CA LEU A 94 8.83 8.10 -10.13
C LEU A 94 9.26 6.62 -10.11
N HIS A 95 9.16 5.93 -8.97
CA HIS A 95 9.38 4.48 -8.92
C HIS A 95 8.36 3.71 -9.77
N ALA A 96 7.10 4.14 -9.77
CA ALA A 96 6.08 3.56 -10.63
C ALA A 96 6.38 3.78 -12.12
N LEU A 97 6.86 4.96 -12.51
CA LEU A 97 7.26 5.23 -13.91
C LEU A 97 8.45 4.35 -14.33
N LYS A 98 9.41 4.07 -13.45
CA LYS A 98 10.47 3.08 -13.70
C LYS A 98 9.91 1.67 -13.90
N ALA A 99 8.98 1.25 -13.04
CA ALA A 99 8.32 -0.05 -13.17
C ALA A 99 7.51 -0.15 -14.47
N TRP A 100 6.87 0.95 -14.89
CA TRP A 100 6.14 1.05 -16.15
C TRP A 100 7.06 0.89 -17.37
N HIS A 101 8.24 1.51 -17.35
CA HIS A 101 9.27 1.29 -18.38
C HIS A 101 9.76 -0.16 -18.39
N THR A 102 9.98 -0.75 -17.21
CA THR A 102 10.41 -2.15 -17.08
C THR A 102 9.35 -3.11 -17.62
N PHE A 103 8.06 -2.85 -17.34
CA PHE A 103 6.96 -3.67 -17.84
C PHE A 103 6.88 -3.68 -19.37
N HIS A 104 7.14 -2.53 -20.01
CA HIS A 104 7.08 -2.36 -21.46
C HIS A 104 8.39 -2.63 -22.19
N ASP A 105 9.41 -3.11 -21.47
CA ASP A 105 10.77 -3.30 -21.98
C ASP A 105 11.30 -2.04 -22.70
N ALA A 106 11.10 -0.88 -22.06
CA ALA A 106 11.52 0.43 -22.56
C ALA A 106 12.63 1.03 -21.68
N THR A 107 13.57 1.74 -22.30
CA THR A 107 14.69 2.37 -21.57
C THR A 107 14.21 3.53 -20.71
N TYR A 108 14.43 3.45 -19.39
CA TYR A 108 14.19 4.58 -18.48
C TYR A 108 15.38 5.55 -18.46
N PRO A 109 15.17 6.89 -18.44
CA PRO A 109 16.26 7.87 -18.44
C PRO A 109 16.93 8.01 -17.06
N TYR A 110 17.76 7.02 -16.68
CA TYR A 110 18.46 6.96 -15.38
C TYR A 110 19.44 8.12 -15.12
N GLN A 111 19.92 8.80 -16.16
CA GLN A 111 20.76 10.00 -16.03
C GLN A 111 20.07 11.14 -15.27
N THR A 112 18.74 11.11 -15.17
CA THR A 112 17.95 12.14 -14.47
C THR A 112 18.05 12.09 -12.96
N GLU A 113 18.44 10.96 -12.37
CA GLU A 113 18.26 10.68 -10.93
C GLU A 113 18.90 11.71 -10.01
N LYS A 114 20.15 12.13 -10.30
CA LYS A 114 20.88 13.09 -9.45
C LYS A 114 20.15 14.43 -9.39
N ARG A 115 19.69 14.93 -10.54
CA ARG A 115 18.96 16.22 -10.62
C ARG A 115 17.56 16.11 -10.03
N VAL A 116 16.84 15.03 -10.31
CA VAL A 116 15.51 14.76 -9.72
C VAL A 116 15.59 14.68 -8.19
N LYS A 117 16.63 14.07 -7.63
CA LYS A 117 16.84 14.02 -6.17
C LYS A 117 16.95 15.41 -5.56
N LEU A 118 17.62 16.35 -6.23
CA LEU A 118 17.69 17.75 -5.79
C LEU A 118 16.34 18.45 -5.88
N MET A 119 15.58 18.22 -6.95
CA MET A 119 14.22 18.78 -7.12
C MET A 119 13.26 18.25 -6.04
N LEU A 120 13.30 16.95 -5.74
CA LEU A 120 12.51 16.35 -4.65
C LEU A 120 12.89 16.91 -3.28
N LYS A 121 14.19 17.17 -3.04
CA LYS A 121 14.64 17.81 -1.80
C LYS A 121 14.11 19.23 -1.67
N ALA A 122 14.07 19.99 -2.76
CA ALA A 122 13.48 21.32 -2.79
C ALA A 122 11.97 21.26 -2.51
N SER A 123 11.24 20.37 -3.19
CA SER A 123 9.80 20.16 -2.94
C SER A 123 9.52 19.72 -1.49
N GLY A 124 10.35 18.85 -0.91
CA GLY A 124 10.18 18.41 0.47
C GLY A 124 10.39 19.52 1.50
N ARG A 125 11.25 20.51 1.20
CA ARG A 125 11.39 21.71 2.06
C ARG A 125 10.10 22.54 2.02
N GLN A 126 9.50 22.67 0.84
CA GLN A 126 8.22 23.39 0.69
C GLN A 126 7.08 22.62 1.37
N ASP A 127 7.04 21.29 1.23
CA ASP A 127 6.06 20.45 1.95
C ASP A 127 6.12 20.68 3.45
N ALA A 128 7.32 20.80 4.03
CA ALA A 128 7.49 21.03 5.46
C ALA A 128 6.98 22.41 5.93
N THR A 129 6.91 23.39 5.03
CA THR A 129 6.29 24.70 5.33
C THR A 129 4.77 24.70 5.18
N ILE A 130 4.23 23.88 4.26
CA ILE A 130 2.79 23.80 3.99
C ILE A 130 2.10 22.86 4.97
N PHE A 131 2.73 21.72 5.27
CA PHE A 131 2.19 20.68 6.13
C PHE A 131 3.02 20.62 7.41
N PRO A 132 2.49 21.10 8.55
CA PRO A 132 3.18 20.92 9.82
C PRO A 132 3.39 19.44 10.09
N ALA A 133 4.49 19.11 10.77
CA ALA A 133 4.78 17.74 11.16
C ALA A 133 3.54 17.15 11.85
N ARG A 134 3.01 16.06 11.30
CA ARG A 134 1.91 15.35 11.97
C ARG A 134 2.41 14.99 13.36
N PRO A 135 1.63 15.24 14.42
CA PRO A 135 2.00 14.76 15.74
C PRO A 135 2.30 13.28 15.63
N GLU A 136 3.42 12.85 16.22
CA GLU A 136 3.77 11.45 16.24
C GLU A 136 2.57 10.67 16.76
N LYS A 137 2.20 9.59 16.05
CA LYS A 137 1.14 8.73 16.52
C LYS A 137 1.61 8.14 17.83
N SER A 138 0.96 8.51 18.94
CA SER A 138 1.23 7.90 20.23
C SER A 138 1.14 6.38 20.09
N PRO A 139 2.08 5.63 20.68
CA PRO A 139 1.98 4.18 20.71
C PRO A 139 0.63 3.77 21.28
N VAL A 140 0.00 2.73 20.69
CA VAL A 140 -1.19 2.15 21.28
C VAL A 140 -0.78 1.48 22.59
N LEU A 141 -1.30 1.99 23.71
CA LEU A 141 -0.98 1.47 25.04
C LEU A 141 -1.92 0.32 25.41
N ILE A 142 -1.51 -0.49 26.40
CA ILE A 142 -2.36 -1.56 26.95
C ILE A 142 -3.66 -0.97 27.54
N SER A 143 -3.60 0.25 28.10
CA SER A 143 -4.77 0.98 28.58
C SER A 143 -5.77 1.29 27.47
N ASP A 144 -5.29 1.62 26.27
CA ASP A 144 -6.15 1.90 25.12
C ASP A 144 -6.84 0.63 24.64
N LEU A 145 -6.12 -0.50 24.64
CA LEU A 145 -6.69 -1.80 24.31
C LEU A 145 -7.73 -2.26 25.35
N ALA A 146 -7.45 -2.06 26.64
CA ALA A 146 -8.40 -2.36 27.71
C ALA A 146 -9.66 -1.49 27.61
N LYS A 147 -9.50 -0.20 27.27
CA LYS A 147 -10.62 0.71 27.04
C LYS A 147 -11.44 0.29 25.82
N LEU A 148 -10.79 -0.01 24.70
CA LEU A 148 -11.44 -0.54 23.49
C LEU A 148 -12.25 -1.79 23.79
N PHE A 149 -11.65 -2.75 24.51
CA PHE A 149 -12.32 -3.99 24.88
C PHE A 149 -13.58 -3.74 25.71
N ARG A 150 -13.48 -2.87 26.72
CA ARG A 150 -14.64 -2.47 27.55
C ARG A 150 -15.70 -1.74 26.74
N THR A 151 -15.30 -0.85 25.84
CA THR A 151 -16.23 -0.10 24.98
C THR A 151 -17.00 -1.00 24.02
N LEU A 152 -16.38 -2.05 23.49
CA LEU A 152 -17.03 -2.98 22.55
C LEU A 152 -17.85 -4.07 23.26
N SER A 153 -17.57 -4.34 24.54
CA SER A 153 -18.27 -5.39 25.29
C SER A 153 -19.75 -5.05 25.48
N GLY A 154 -20.63 -5.98 25.11
CA GLY A 154 -22.08 -5.85 25.27
C GLY A 154 -22.76 -4.88 24.30
N GLN A 155 -22.04 -4.34 23.29
CA GLN A 155 -22.60 -3.43 22.28
C GLN A 155 -23.20 -4.15 21.06
N GLY A 156 -23.51 -5.43 21.21
CA GLY A 156 -24.13 -6.27 20.17
C GLY A 156 -23.14 -7.20 19.44
N PRO A 157 -23.67 -8.07 18.55
CA PRO A 157 -22.88 -9.16 17.94
C PRO A 157 -21.68 -8.69 17.12
N GLU A 158 -21.80 -7.56 16.42
CA GLU A 158 -20.71 -7.01 15.61
C GLU A 158 -19.56 -6.48 16.49
N ALA A 159 -19.88 -5.71 17.53
CA ALA A 159 -18.87 -5.19 18.45
C ALA A 159 -18.14 -6.32 19.20
N GLU A 160 -18.90 -7.34 19.61
CA GLU A 160 -18.37 -8.59 20.18
C GLU A 160 -17.44 -9.32 19.19
N ALA A 161 -17.80 -9.37 17.91
CA ALA A 161 -16.95 -9.97 16.88
C ALA A 161 -15.70 -9.13 16.56
N VAL A 162 -15.72 -7.82 16.76
CA VAL A 162 -14.57 -6.92 16.49
C VAL A 162 -13.56 -6.89 17.63
N LYS A 163 -13.99 -7.10 18.89
CA LYS A 163 -13.10 -6.98 20.05
C LYS A 163 -11.96 -8.02 20.03
N ASP A 164 -12.27 -9.27 19.67
CA ASP A 164 -11.28 -10.37 19.72
C ASP A 164 -10.22 -10.23 18.62
N PRO A 165 -10.57 -9.96 17.33
CA PRO A 165 -9.60 -9.63 16.30
C PRO A 165 -8.74 -8.41 16.62
N ALA A 166 -9.25 -7.40 17.35
CA ALA A 166 -8.46 -6.25 17.74
C ALA A 166 -7.33 -6.62 18.71
N VAL A 167 -7.61 -7.48 19.70
CA VAL A 167 -6.61 -8.01 20.65
C VAL A 167 -5.59 -8.89 19.92
N VAL A 168 -6.04 -9.78 19.04
CA VAL A 168 -5.16 -10.63 18.24
C VAL A 168 -4.30 -9.81 17.27
N ALA A 169 -4.84 -8.75 16.66
CA ALA A 169 -4.09 -7.86 15.79
C ALA A 169 -2.97 -7.12 16.54
N PHE A 170 -3.27 -6.63 17.74
CA PHE A 170 -2.32 -5.94 18.59
C PHE A 170 -1.14 -6.84 18.99
N TRP A 171 -1.42 -7.99 19.61
CA TRP A 171 -0.37 -8.92 20.08
C TRP A 171 0.30 -9.70 18.97
N GLY A 172 -0.45 -9.98 17.90
CA GLY A 172 0.04 -10.67 16.71
C GLY A 172 0.87 -9.81 15.77
N MET A 173 0.93 -8.50 16.01
CA MET A 173 1.47 -7.52 15.05
C MET A 173 0.85 -7.68 13.66
N ALA A 174 -0.44 -8.05 13.62
CA ALA A 174 -1.19 -8.33 12.42
C ALA A 174 -2.08 -7.14 12.05
N ARG A 175 -2.37 -6.98 10.76
CA ARG A 175 -3.42 -6.04 10.33
C ARG A 175 -4.76 -6.72 10.53
N VAL A 176 -5.77 -6.00 11.02
CA VAL A 176 -7.14 -6.52 11.16
C VAL A 176 -7.65 -7.14 9.85
N ALA A 177 -7.36 -6.50 8.71
CA ALA A 177 -7.69 -7.03 7.37
C ALA A 177 -7.00 -8.36 6.98
N LYS A 178 -6.11 -8.91 7.83
CA LYS A 178 -5.57 -10.26 7.67
C LYS A 178 -6.28 -11.29 8.55
N LEU A 179 -6.98 -10.82 9.58
CA LEU A 179 -7.76 -11.63 10.51
C LEU A 179 -9.24 -11.69 10.10
N THR A 180 -9.65 -10.81 9.17
CA THR A 180 -11.01 -10.70 8.68
C THR A 180 -11.08 -10.96 7.17
N TYR A 181 -12.28 -11.30 6.68
CA TYR A 181 -12.56 -11.51 5.27
C TYR A 181 -12.96 -10.21 4.58
N THR A 182 -12.61 -10.08 3.29
CA THR A 182 -13.00 -8.92 2.47
C THR A 182 -14.43 -9.00 1.93
N LEU A 183 -15.05 -10.19 1.99
CA LEU A 183 -16.40 -10.43 1.51
C LEU A 183 -17.26 -10.93 2.67
N ASN A 184 -18.53 -10.50 2.67
CA ASN A 184 -19.50 -10.86 3.70
C ASN A 184 -20.00 -12.32 3.54
N SER A 185 -19.78 -12.90 2.36
CA SER A 185 -20.09 -14.29 2.02
C SER A 185 -19.18 -14.78 0.88
N GLY A 186 -18.93 -16.09 0.80
CA GLY A 186 -18.15 -16.70 -0.27
C GLY A 186 -17.25 -17.84 0.19
N GLN A 187 -16.53 -18.44 -0.77
CA GLN A 187 -15.61 -19.53 -0.51
C GLN A 187 -14.27 -18.99 0.02
N VAL A 188 -13.93 -19.37 1.25
CA VAL A 188 -12.68 -18.96 1.90
C VAL A 188 -11.48 -19.61 1.21
N ASN A 189 -10.42 -18.86 0.96
CA ASN A 189 -9.17 -19.41 0.43
C ASN A 189 -8.24 -19.81 1.59
N PRO A 190 -8.14 -21.11 1.95
CA PRO A 190 -7.37 -21.56 3.11
C PRO A 190 -5.86 -21.31 2.98
N LYS A 191 -5.35 -20.97 1.79
CA LYS A 191 -3.93 -20.61 1.57
C LYS A 191 -3.63 -19.12 1.80
N LYS A 192 -4.66 -18.29 2.03
CA LYS A 192 -4.51 -16.82 2.12
C LYS A 192 -5.25 -16.22 3.30
N GLU A 193 -6.34 -16.83 3.72
CA GLU A 193 -7.28 -16.30 4.70
C GLU A 193 -7.32 -17.21 5.92
N MET A 194 -7.50 -16.62 7.10
CA MET A 194 -7.45 -17.35 8.37
C MET A 194 -8.74 -18.14 8.57
N THR A 195 -8.62 -19.44 8.78
CA THR A 195 -9.74 -20.37 9.01
C THR A 195 -9.73 -20.89 10.46
N ALA A 196 -10.80 -21.56 10.89
CA ALA A 196 -10.84 -22.22 12.19
C ALA A 196 -9.74 -23.30 12.33
N HIS A 197 -9.25 -23.87 11.22
CA HIS A 197 -8.15 -24.83 11.21
C HIS A 197 -6.79 -24.22 11.52
N ASP A 198 -6.66 -22.89 11.41
CA ASP A 198 -5.43 -22.17 11.75
C ASP A 198 -5.30 -21.89 13.26
N VAL A 199 -6.32 -22.27 14.05
CA VAL A 199 -6.34 -22.16 15.50
C VAL A 199 -6.17 -23.56 16.11
N LEU A 200 -5.03 -23.79 16.76
CA LEU A 200 -4.73 -25.03 17.46
C LEU A 200 -4.88 -24.79 18.96
N ILE A 201 -5.81 -25.49 19.60
CA ILE A 201 -6.08 -25.37 21.03
C ILE A 201 -5.41 -26.54 21.76
N PHE A 202 -4.50 -26.22 22.68
CA PHE A 202 -3.88 -27.16 23.62
C PHE A 202 -4.34 -26.83 25.05
N GLN A 203 -4.14 -27.77 25.98
CA GLN A 203 -4.61 -27.65 27.38
C GLN A 203 -4.29 -26.30 28.03
N ASN A 204 -3.10 -25.74 27.79
CA ASN A 204 -2.65 -24.49 28.41
C ASN A 204 -2.27 -23.39 27.41
N THR A 205 -2.50 -23.61 26.10
CA THR A 205 -2.01 -22.69 25.07
C THR A 205 -2.88 -22.78 23.82
N THR A 206 -3.28 -21.63 23.29
CA THR A 206 -3.90 -21.53 21.97
C THR A 206 -2.86 -20.99 21.01
N ILE A 207 -2.65 -21.69 19.90
CA ILE A 207 -1.73 -21.28 18.84
C ILE A 207 -2.56 -20.78 17.66
N ILE A 208 -2.25 -19.58 17.16
CA ILE A 208 -2.87 -19.01 15.96
C ILE A 208 -1.80 -18.91 14.88
N ASN A 209 -2.04 -19.59 13.76
CA ASN A 209 -1.17 -19.59 12.59
C ASN A 209 -1.59 -18.49 11.61
N LEU A 210 -0.77 -17.45 11.48
CA LEU A 210 -1.01 -16.34 10.57
C LEU A 210 -0.27 -16.51 9.25
N HIS A 211 -1.04 -16.69 8.18
CA HIS A 211 -0.51 -16.73 6.82
C HIS A 211 -0.14 -15.32 6.33
N LYS A 212 1.00 -15.19 5.64
CA LYS A 212 1.44 -13.96 4.95
C LYS A 212 1.52 -12.73 5.88
N ALA A 213 2.02 -12.91 7.09
CA ALA A 213 2.34 -11.80 8.00
C ALA A 213 3.27 -10.76 7.33
N LYS A 214 3.23 -9.50 7.78
CA LYS A 214 3.95 -8.41 7.10
C LYS A 214 5.47 -8.60 7.23
N THR A 215 5.89 -9.27 8.30
CA THR A 215 7.27 -9.56 8.69
C THR A 215 7.73 -10.97 8.32
N ALA A 216 6.83 -11.84 7.82
CA ALA A 216 7.19 -13.20 7.42
C ALA A 216 7.66 -13.24 5.96
N LYS A 217 8.63 -14.10 5.65
CA LYS A 217 9.04 -14.32 4.26
C LYS A 217 7.90 -14.99 3.47
N PRO A 218 7.90 -14.90 2.13
CA PRO A 218 6.93 -15.63 1.32
C PRO A 218 6.95 -17.14 1.65
N GLY A 219 5.80 -17.68 2.04
CA GLY A 219 5.68 -19.09 2.44
C GLY A 219 5.86 -19.38 3.93
N GLU A 220 6.29 -18.40 4.74
CA GLU A 220 6.41 -18.55 6.19
C GLU A 220 5.10 -18.16 6.91
N ILE A 221 4.77 -18.94 7.94
CA ILE A 221 3.62 -18.73 8.83
C ILE A 221 4.13 -18.05 10.10
N GLN A 222 3.48 -16.97 10.52
CA GLN A 222 3.76 -16.36 11.82
C GLN A 222 2.88 -17.02 12.88
N ILE A 223 3.49 -17.45 13.98
CA ILE A 223 2.80 -18.18 15.05
C ILE A 223 2.58 -17.25 16.23
N ILE A 224 1.32 -17.06 16.65
CA ILE A 224 0.97 -16.41 17.91
C ILE A 224 0.67 -17.50 18.94
N LYS A 225 1.32 -17.43 20.10
CA LYS A 225 1.02 -18.32 21.24
C LYS A 225 0.30 -17.52 22.30
N LEU A 226 -0.96 -17.83 22.53
CA LEU A 226 -1.77 -17.29 23.62
C LEU A 226 -1.76 -18.29 24.77
N ARG A 227 -1.46 -17.84 25.98
CA ARG A 227 -1.59 -18.66 27.20
C ARG A 227 -2.75 -18.14 28.02
N SER A 228 -3.46 -19.06 28.66
CA SER A 228 -4.42 -18.68 29.70
C SER A 228 -3.66 -17.94 30.79
N MET A 229 -4.08 -16.70 31.08
CA MET A 229 -3.66 -16.04 32.31
C MET A 229 -4.58 -16.55 33.41
N ASN A 230 -4.02 -17.33 34.33
CA ASN A 230 -4.65 -17.57 35.63
C ASN A 230 -4.59 -16.25 36.42
N SER A 231 -5.41 -15.26 36.06
CA SER A 231 -5.59 -14.08 36.89
C SER A 231 -6.35 -14.51 38.13
N ARG A 232 -5.63 -14.75 39.24
CA ARG A 232 -6.24 -14.68 40.57
C ARG A 232 -6.81 -13.27 40.69
N SER A 233 -8.14 -13.18 40.72
CA SER A 233 -8.86 -12.02 41.21
C SER A 233 -8.28 -11.65 42.57
N VAL A 234 -7.59 -10.52 42.65
CA VAL A 234 -7.35 -9.87 43.94
C VAL A 234 -8.68 -9.25 44.33
N GLN A 235 -9.25 -9.78 45.41
CA GLN A 235 -10.45 -9.28 46.09
C GLN A 235 -10.24 -7.85 46.59
#